data_AF-A0A813GZM6-F1
#
_entry.id   AF-A0A813GZM6-F1
#
_cell.length_a   1.000
_cell.length_b   1.000
_cell.length_c   1.000
_cell.angle_alpha   90.00
_cell.angle_beta   90.00
_cell.angle_gamma   90.00
#
_symmetry.space_group_name_H-M   'P 1'
#
loop_
_entity.id
_entity.type
_entity.pdbx_description
1 polymer ?
#
loop_
_entity_poly.entity_id
_entity_poly.type
_entity_poly.pdbx_seq_one_letter_code
_entity_poly.pdbx_strand_id
1 'polypeptide(L)'
;MSERLKRSMKTNPAAFADVIEQLAANTLGTEEADQDTMERHVRDELPVGKQKTLGYCVWILLAVHKSLRKKEFDQARLHVDMGFAVIEQFLLDSNWTSAWRMTQLSPPPFAAWSAGEGPLSTLQRELAHSRLVEPTWAAAIIARRRDEEILVKRRRAPGGGRKGLGKGDAKGAEKREE
;
A
#
# COMPACT_ATOMS: atom_id res chain seq x y z
N MET A 1 0.68 -3.79 -17.78
CA MET A 1 1.07 -2.56 -17.03
C MET A 1 1.74 -2.88 -15.68
N SER A 2 1.19 -3.77 -14.85
CA SER A 2 1.77 -4.10 -13.52
C SER A 2 3.23 -4.58 -13.53
N GLU A 3 3.65 -5.44 -14.47
CA GLU A 3 5.07 -5.85 -14.56
C GLU A 3 6.00 -4.72 -15.02
N ARG A 4 5.48 -3.76 -15.80
CA ARG A 4 6.22 -2.55 -16.17
C ARG A 4 6.41 -1.63 -14.96
N LEU A 5 5.37 -1.45 -14.14
CA LEU A 5 5.44 -0.68 -12.90
C LEU A 5 6.47 -1.30 -11.92
N LYS A 6 6.37 -2.61 -11.67
CA LYS A 6 7.35 -3.33 -10.82
C LYS A 6 8.78 -3.16 -11.32
N ARG A 7 9.00 -3.34 -12.64
CA ARG A 7 10.33 -3.13 -13.24
C ARG A 7 10.80 -1.69 -13.03
N SER A 8 9.93 -0.71 -13.23
CA SER A 8 10.23 0.71 -13.04
C SER A 8 10.62 1.04 -11.60
N MET A 9 9.89 0.52 -10.61
CA MET A 9 10.20 0.69 -9.20
C MET A 9 11.55 0.07 -8.84
N LYS A 10 11.90 -1.07 -9.44
CA LYS A 10 13.21 -1.71 -9.24
C LYS A 10 14.35 -0.92 -9.88
N THR A 11 14.14 -0.33 -11.05
CA THR A 11 15.18 0.42 -11.78
C THR A 11 15.38 1.85 -11.27
N ASN A 12 14.34 2.47 -10.70
CA ASN A 12 14.41 3.83 -10.19
C ASN A 12 13.67 3.98 -8.84
N PRO A 13 14.10 3.28 -7.78
CA PRO A 13 13.39 3.28 -6.50
C PRO A 13 13.33 4.67 -5.84
N ALA A 14 14.36 5.50 -6.04
CA ALA A 14 14.42 6.85 -5.48
C ALA A 14 13.26 7.73 -5.95
N ALA A 15 12.97 7.78 -7.25
CA ALA A 15 11.86 8.60 -7.76
C ALA A 15 10.49 8.18 -7.19
N PHE A 16 10.28 6.89 -6.90
CA PHE A 16 9.04 6.44 -6.26
C PHE A 16 9.00 6.82 -4.78
N ALA A 17 10.13 6.72 -4.08
CA ALA A 17 10.23 7.19 -2.69
C ALA A 17 9.97 8.70 -2.60
N ASP A 18 10.55 9.50 -3.49
CA ASP A 18 10.34 10.95 -3.54
C ASP A 18 8.87 11.30 -3.80
N VAL A 19 8.20 10.59 -4.71
CA VAL A 19 6.75 10.77 -4.94
C VAL A 19 5.93 10.43 -3.69
N ILE A 20 6.27 9.35 -2.97
CA ILE A 20 5.58 8.96 -1.73
C ILE A 20 5.77 10.04 -0.65
N GLU A 21 6.99 10.54 -0.47
CA GLU A 21 7.30 11.61 0.47
C GLU A 21 6.57 12.91 0.10
N GLN A 22 6.51 13.24 -1.19
CA GLN A 22 5.76 14.39 -1.68
C GLN A 22 4.25 14.25 -1.46
N LEU A 23 3.68 13.05 -1.64
CA LEU A 23 2.29 12.80 -1.30
C LEU A 23 2.05 12.99 0.20
N ALA A 24 2.97 12.55 1.06
CA ALA A 24 2.91 12.82 2.49
C ALA A 24 2.96 14.33 2.80
N ALA A 25 3.86 15.07 2.14
CA ALA A 25 3.91 16.54 2.25
C ALA A 25 2.58 17.19 1.87
N ASN A 26 1.98 16.77 0.75
CA ASN A 26 0.69 17.30 0.30
C ASN A 26 -0.43 17.03 1.33
N THR A 27 -0.43 15.86 1.99
CA THR A 27 -1.42 15.59 3.06
C THR A 27 -1.25 16.47 4.29
N LEU A 28 -0.03 16.94 4.55
CA LEU A 28 0.28 17.88 5.63
C LEU A 28 0.06 19.35 5.21
N GLY A 29 -0.36 19.59 3.96
CA GLY A 29 -0.51 20.94 3.41
C GLY A 29 0.82 21.66 3.14
N THR A 30 1.93 20.94 3.00
CA THR A 30 3.25 21.49 2.69
C THR A 30 3.61 21.30 1.22
N GLU A 31 4.24 22.31 0.60
CA GLU A 31 4.60 22.28 -0.84
C GLU A 31 5.74 21.31 -1.16
N GLU A 32 6.69 21.13 -0.25
CA GLU A 32 7.85 20.26 -0.45
C GLU A 32 8.04 19.31 0.73
N ALA A 33 8.52 18.09 0.43
CA ALA A 33 8.90 17.14 1.45
C ALA A 33 10.27 17.47 2.05
N ASP A 34 10.35 17.46 3.38
CA ASP A 34 11.59 17.60 4.15
C ASP A 34 11.94 16.33 4.93
N GLN A 35 13.02 16.38 5.71
CA GLN A 35 13.52 15.25 6.48
C GLN A 35 12.54 14.73 7.55
N ASP A 36 11.60 15.56 7.99
CA ASP A 36 10.66 15.27 9.08
C ASP A 36 9.22 15.08 8.56
N THR A 37 8.97 15.24 7.25
CA THR A 37 7.66 15.06 6.61
C THR A 37 7.03 13.72 6.95
N MET A 38 7.76 12.61 6.83
CA MET A 38 7.20 11.29 7.12
C MET A 38 6.88 11.10 8.61
N GLU A 39 7.67 11.68 9.50
CA GLU A 39 7.38 11.63 10.94
C GLU A 39 6.11 12.41 11.28
N ARG A 40 5.98 13.64 10.76
CA ARG A 40 4.79 14.46 10.92
C ARG A 40 3.56 13.76 10.35
N HIS A 41 3.67 13.19 9.14
CA HIS A 41 2.56 12.44 8.54
C HIS A 41 2.14 11.24 9.38
N VAL A 42 3.10 10.43 9.85
CA VAL A 42 2.79 9.26 10.70
C VAL A 42 2.18 9.66 12.03
N ARG A 43 2.64 10.75 12.64
CA ARG A 43 2.16 11.21 13.94
C ARG A 43 0.79 11.85 13.85
N ASP A 44 0.60 12.72 12.86
CA ASP A 44 -0.50 13.68 12.82
C ASP A 44 -1.62 13.23 11.86
N GLU A 45 -1.29 12.49 10.80
CA GLU A 45 -2.22 12.14 9.71
C GLU A 45 -2.57 10.65 9.62
N LEU A 46 -1.72 9.74 10.12
CA LEU A 46 -1.96 8.30 9.97
C LEU A 46 -2.97 7.78 11.03
N PRO A 47 -4.14 7.25 10.62
CA PRO A 47 -5.19 6.83 11.56
C PRO A 47 -4.93 5.43 12.13
N VAL A 48 -3.89 5.28 12.95
CA VAL A 48 -3.57 4.01 13.62
C VAL A 48 -4.68 3.59 14.60
N GLY A 49 -5.26 4.59 15.29
CA GLY A 49 -6.32 4.39 16.27
C GLY A 49 -5.95 3.36 17.35
N LYS A 50 -6.81 2.35 17.55
CA LYS A 50 -6.61 1.31 18.59
C LYS A 50 -5.69 0.17 18.17
N GLN A 51 -5.15 0.18 16.94
CA GLN A 51 -4.35 -0.93 16.40
C GLN A 51 -2.90 -0.87 16.89
N LYS A 52 -2.67 -1.25 18.16
CA LYS A 52 -1.35 -1.17 18.80
C LYS A 52 -0.23 -1.85 18.02
N THR A 53 -0.48 -3.05 17.49
CA THR A 53 0.48 -3.79 16.66
C THR A 53 0.95 -2.97 15.46
N LEU A 54 0.01 -2.36 14.71
CA LEU A 54 0.35 -1.52 13.57
C LEU A 54 1.12 -0.27 14.02
N GLY A 55 0.75 0.30 15.16
CA GLY A 55 1.46 1.45 15.72
C GLY A 55 2.94 1.17 16.00
N TYR A 56 3.25 0.03 16.62
CA TYR A 56 4.64 -0.38 16.84
C TYR A 56 5.39 -0.63 15.53
N CYS A 57 4.77 -1.35 14.58
CA CYS A 57 5.40 -1.64 13.28
C CYS A 57 5.71 -0.35 12.50
N VAL A 58 4.76 0.57 12.41
CA VAL A 58 4.94 1.84 11.70
C VAL A 58 6.04 2.67 12.36
N TRP A 59 6.13 2.67 13.69
CA TRP A 59 7.13 3.46 14.40
C TRP A 59 8.57 2.93 14.19
N ILE A 60 8.75 1.60 14.08
CA ILE A 60 10.03 1.00 13.66
C ILE A 60 10.36 1.40 12.22
N LEU A 61 9.39 1.30 11.30
CA LEU A 61 9.60 1.71 9.90
C LEU A 61 9.97 3.19 9.78
N LEU A 62 9.40 4.05 10.62
CA LEU A 62 9.76 5.46 10.69
C LEU A 62 11.20 5.66 11.18
N ALA A 63 11.64 4.92 12.21
CA ALA A 63 13.02 4.97 12.67
C ALA A 63 14.02 4.53 11.56
N VAL A 64 13.68 3.47 10.80
CA VAL A 64 14.45 3.06 9.61
C VAL A 64 14.50 4.18 8.58
N HIS A 65 13.34 4.75 8.22
CA HIS A 65 13.25 5.83 7.23
C HIS A 65 14.09 7.05 7.63
N LYS A 66 14.01 7.50 8.88
CA LYS A 66 14.81 8.63 9.39
C LYS A 66 16.31 8.37 9.26
N SER A 67 16.78 7.19 9.64
CA SER A 67 18.21 6.83 9.49
C SER A 67 18.63 6.77 8.02
N LEU A 68 17.78 6.26 7.12
CA LEU A 68 18.06 6.26 5.68
C LEU A 68 18.17 7.69 5.11
N ARG A 69 17.28 8.61 5.49
CA ARG A 69 17.34 10.03 5.07
C ARG A 69 18.62 10.71 5.54
N LYS A 70 19.10 10.36 6.73
CA LYS A 70 20.38 10.86 7.29
C LYS A 70 21.62 10.14 6.75
N LYS A 71 21.45 9.14 5.87
CA LYS A 71 22.52 8.28 5.34
C LYS A 71 23.24 7.48 6.45
N GLU A 72 22.57 7.24 7.57
CA GLU A 72 23.03 6.41 8.68
C GLU A 72 22.65 4.94 8.41
N PHE A 73 23.27 4.31 7.40
CA PHE A 73 22.85 3.00 6.91
C PHE A 73 22.98 1.88 7.94
N ASP A 74 24.02 1.91 8.78
CA ASP A 74 24.18 0.93 9.87
C ASP A 74 23.09 1.08 10.92
N GLN A 75 22.67 2.31 11.21
CA GLN A 75 21.56 2.57 12.13
C GLN A 75 20.22 2.11 11.53
N ALA A 76 20.01 2.34 10.23
CA ALA A 76 18.84 1.83 9.53
C ALA A 76 18.79 0.29 9.56
N ARG A 77 19.93 -0.37 9.34
CA ARG A 77 20.06 -1.83 9.45
C ARG A 77 19.75 -2.31 10.88
N LEU A 78 20.32 -1.66 11.89
CA LEU A 78 20.04 -1.98 13.30
C LEU A 78 18.54 -1.87 13.61
N HIS A 79 17.86 -0.82 13.14
CA HIS A 79 16.42 -0.68 13.33
C HIS A 79 15.61 -1.80 12.66
N VAL A 80 16.03 -2.28 11.48
CA VAL A 80 15.42 -3.45 10.83
C VAL A 80 15.62 -4.72 11.66
N ASP A 81 16.85 -4.98 12.12
CA ASP A 81 17.20 -6.16 12.91
C ASP A 81 16.45 -6.16 14.26
N MET A 82 16.35 -4.99 14.92
CA MET A 82 15.52 -4.84 16.12
C MET A 82 14.03 -5.05 15.83
N GLY A 83 13.54 -4.64 14.66
CA GLY A 83 12.19 -4.93 14.23
C GLY A 83 11.88 -6.42 14.18
N PHE A 84 12.82 -7.23 13.66
CA PHE A 84 12.69 -8.69 13.70
C PHE A 84 12.70 -9.23 15.12
N ALA A 85 13.63 -8.77 15.97
CA ALA A 85 13.73 -9.21 17.36
C ALA A 85 12.46 -8.90 18.18
N VAL A 86 11.85 -7.73 17.98
CA VAL A 86 10.59 -7.35 18.65
C VAL A 86 9.44 -8.25 18.20
N ILE A 87 9.36 -8.55 16.89
CA ILE A 87 8.31 -9.43 16.37
C ILE A 87 8.46 -10.83 16.96
N GLU A 88 9.67 -11.37 16.99
CA GLU A 88 9.96 -12.67 17.60
C GLU A 88 9.61 -12.67 19.09
N GLN A 89 10.03 -11.66 19.85
CA GLN A 89 9.71 -11.54 21.26
C GLN A 89 8.20 -11.50 21.51
N PHE A 90 7.46 -10.73 20.70
CA PHE A 90 5.99 -10.68 20.79
C PHE A 90 5.36 -12.05 20.49
N LEU A 91 5.90 -12.83 19.56
CA LEU A 91 5.38 -14.18 19.28
C LEU A 91 5.61 -15.14 20.46
N LEU A 92 6.67 -14.93 21.25
CA LEU A 92 6.98 -15.75 22.42
C LEU A 92 6.09 -15.42 23.62
N ASP A 93 5.87 -14.13 23.91
CA ASP A 93 5.21 -13.69 25.15
C ASP A 93 3.85 -13.00 24.96
N SER A 94 3.43 -12.77 23.71
CA SER A 94 2.21 -12.02 23.34
C SER A 94 2.11 -10.63 24.00
N ASN A 95 3.24 -10.01 24.33
CA ASN A 95 3.31 -8.75 25.05
C ASN A 95 4.21 -7.72 24.35
N TRP A 96 3.57 -6.80 23.64
CA TRP A 96 4.26 -5.70 22.95
C TRP A 96 5.07 -4.79 23.88
N THR A 97 4.67 -4.61 25.15
CA THR A 97 5.40 -3.72 26.06
C THR A 97 6.77 -4.31 26.39
N SER A 98 6.83 -5.63 26.61
CA SER A 98 8.08 -6.35 26.84
C SER A 98 8.92 -6.37 25.58
N ALA A 99 8.33 -6.75 24.45
CA ALA A 99 9.01 -6.77 23.15
C ALA A 99 9.60 -5.41 22.77
N TRP A 100 8.85 -4.32 22.96
CA TRP A 100 9.28 -2.98 22.59
C TRP A 100 10.52 -2.50 23.34
N ARG A 101 10.73 -2.94 24.58
CA ARG A 101 11.92 -2.57 25.38
C ARG A 101 13.22 -2.98 24.71
N MET A 102 13.20 -3.97 23.82
CA MET A 102 14.38 -4.40 23.08
C MET A 102 14.86 -3.35 22.07
N THR A 103 13.99 -2.47 21.60
CA THR A 103 14.32 -1.47 20.58
C THR A 103 15.13 -0.29 21.10
N GLN A 104 15.02 0.00 22.41
CA GLN A 104 15.49 1.26 23.01
C GLN A 104 14.93 2.53 22.33
N LEU A 105 13.86 2.41 21.53
CA LEU A 105 13.19 3.54 20.89
C LEU A 105 12.14 4.14 21.82
N SER A 106 11.83 5.42 21.60
CA SER A 106 10.69 6.07 22.25
C SER A 106 9.40 5.32 21.92
N PRO A 107 8.44 5.21 22.86
CA PRO A 107 7.17 4.59 22.56
C PRO A 107 6.45 5.35 21.44
N PRO A 108 5.66 4.65 20.60
CA PRO A 108 4.80 5.32 19.63
C PRO A 108 3.83 6.28 20.33
N PRO A 109 3.37 7.36 19.67
CA PRO A 109 2.50 8.38 20.25
C PRO A 109 1.05 7.89 20.33
N PHE A 110 0.81 6.76 21.01
CA PHE A 110 -0.51 6.12 21.11
C PHE A 110 -1.58 7.04 21.69
N ALA A 111 -1.21 7.93 22.61
CA ALA A 111 -2.13 8.91 23.16
C ALA A 111 -2.64 9.87 22.06
N ALA A 112 -1.73 10.41 21.24
CA ALA A 112 -2.09 11.28 20.11
C ALA A 112 -2.93 10.53 19.06
N TRP A 113 -2.52 9.31 18.69
CA TRP A 113 -3.29 8.49 17.73
C TRP A 113 -4.67 8.07 18.22
N SER A 114 -4.86 7.95 19.55
CA SER A 114 -6.16 7.63 20.14
C SER A 114 -7.05 8.87 20.25
N ALA A 115 -6.45 10.06 20.40
CA ALA A 115 -7.15 11.35 20.51
C ALA A 115 -7.47 11.98 19.14
N GLY A 116 -6.76 11.59 18.07
CA GLY A 116 -7.03 12.02 16.70
C GLY A 116 -8.40 11.53 16.23
N GLU A 117 -9.43 12.34 16.44
CA GLU A 117 -10.82 12.05 16.06
C GLU A 117 -11.07 12.34 14.57
N GLY A 118 -10.49 11.51 13.71
CA GLY A 118 -11.06 11.23 12.40
C GLY A 118 -11.57 9.79 12.43
N PRO A 119 -12.88 9.51 12.27
CA PRO A 119 -13.33 8.14 12.19
C PRO A 119 -12.59 7.48 11.04
N LEU A 120 -11.80 6.44 11.32
CA LEU A 120 -11.17 5.62 10.28
C LEU A 120 -12.22 5.23 9.20
N SER A 121 -13.48 5.07 9.61
CA SER A 121 -14.64 4.88 8.75
C SER A 121 -14.91 6.02 7.75
N THR A 122 -14.68 7.28 8.12
CA THR A 122 -14.77 8.43 7.22
C THR A 122 -13.69 8.35 6.15
N LEU A 123 -12.43 8.16 6.56
CA LEU A 123 -11.31 7.99 5.61
C LEU A 123 -11.52 6.77 4.71
N GLN A 124 -12.03 5.65 5.23
CA GLN A 124 -12.36 4.47 4.43
C GLN A 124 -13.49 4.72 3.42
N ARG A 125 -14.41 5.63 3.72
CA ARG A 125 -15.50 6.01 2.80
C ARG A 125 -15.02 6.98 1.73
N GLU A 126 -14.13 7.89 2.09
CA GLU A 126 -13.64 8.95 1.19
C GLU A 126 -12.49 8.47 0.29
N LEU A 127 -11.66 7.55 0.78
CA LEU A 127 -10.45 7.10 0.11
C LEU A 127 -10.60 5.66 -0.37
N ALA A 128 -10.51 5.46 -1.68
CA ALA A 128 -10.47 4.12 -2.27
C ALA A 128 -9.12 3.41 -2.09
N HIS A 129 -8.06 4.16 -1.76
CA HIS A 129 -6.69 3.68 -1.61
C HIS A 129 -5.88 4.61 -0.69
N SER A 130 -4.67 4.19 -0.32
CA SER A 130 -3.75 4.98 0.51
C SER A 130 -3.43 6.34 -0.12
N ARG A 131 -3.39 7.39 0.70
CA ARG A 131 -2.95 8.74 0.29
C ARG A 131 -1.49 8.78 -0.13
N LEU A 132 -0.70 7.80 0.32
CA LEU A 132 0.73 7.67 0.00
C LEU A 132 0.98 6.87 -1.29
N VAL A 133 -0.06 6.49 -2.02
CA VAL A 133 0.06 5.74 -3.28
C VAL A 133 -0.59 6.55 -4.38
N GLU A 134 0.15 6.75 -5.47
CA GLU A 134 -0.36 7.46 -6.63
C GLU A 134 -1.58 6.70 -7.23
N PRO A 135 -2.69 7.39 -7.55
CA PRO A 135 -3.93 6.74 -7.98
C PRO A 135 -3.79 5.81 -9.18
N THR A 136 -2.95 6.14 -10.17
CA THR A 136 -2.74 5.25 -11.32
C THR A 136 -2.01 3.96 -10.95
N TRP A 137 -1.11 3.99 -9.95
CA TRP A 137 -0.47 2.78 -9.40
C TRP A 137 -1.51 1.88 -8.73
N ALA A 138 -2.37 2.46 -7.89
CA ALA A 138 -3.45 1.72 -7.23
C ALA A 138 -4.42 1.11 -8.25
N ALA A 139 -4.87 1.88 -9.25
CA ALA A 139 -5.76 1.42 -10.31
C ALA A 139 -5.15 0.26 -11.12
N ALA A 140 -3.86 0.32 -11.44
CA ALA A 140 -3.17 -0.74 -12.17
C ALA A 140 -3.10 -2.07 -11.38
N ILE A 141 -2.98 -2.00 -10.05
CA ILE A 141 -3.01 -3.19 -9.17
C ILE A 141 -4.42 -3.77 -9.10
N ILE A 142 -5.44 -2.93 -8.93
CA ILE A 142 -6.85 -3.35 -8.86
C ILE A 142 -7.29 -4.00 -10.17
N ALA A 143 -6.94 -3.40 -11.32
CA ALA A 143 -7.24 -3.96 -12.64
C ALA A 143 -6.64 -5.35 -12.81
N ARG A 144 -5.37 -5.52 -12.44
CA ARG A 144 -4.70 -6.84 -12.49
C ARG A 144 -5.41 -7.88 -11.64
N ARG A 145 -5.81 -7.54 -10.41
CA ARG A 145 -6.54 -8.48 -9.54
C ARG A 145 -7.88 -8.90 -10.15
N ARG A 146 -8.63 -7.96 -10.73
CA ARG A 146 -9.90 -8.28 -11.43
C ARG A 146 -9.67 -9.21 -12.62
N ASP A 147 -8.64 -8.96 -13.43
CA ASP A 147 -8.29 -9.83 -14.56
C ASP A 147 -7.92 -11.25 -14.11
N GLU A 148 -7.11 -11.37 -13.05
CA GLU A 148 -6.74 -12.66 -12.46
C GLU A 148 -7.97 -13.44 -11.96
N GLU A 149 -8.90 -12.77 -11.27
CA GLU A 149 -10.17 -13.38 -10.83
C GLU A 149 -11.04 -13.85 -12.00
N ILE A 150 -11.17 -13.05 -13.06
CA ILE A 150 -11.93 -13.42 -14.27
C ILE A 150 -11.31 -14.66 -14.93
N LEU A 151 -9.99 -14.71 -15.05
CA LEU A 151 -9.28 -15.85 -15.63
C LEU A 151 -9.41 -17.13 -14.78
N VAL A 152 -9.41 -17.02 -13.45
CA VAL A 152 -9.65 -18.16 -12.55
C VAL A 152 -11.09 -18.65 -12.65
N LYS A 153 -12.07 -17.73 -12.66
CA LYS A 153 -13.50 -18.08 -12.82
C LYS A 153 -13.77 -18.78 -14.16
N ARG A 154 -13.20 -18.28 -15.26
CA ARG A 154 -13.30 -18.93 -16.59
C ARG A 154 -12.69 -20.33 -16.63
N ARG A 155 -11.59 -20.56 -15.89
CA ARG A 155 -10.95 -21.89 -15.79
C ARG A 155 -11.73 -22.89 -14.91
N ARG A 156 -12.47 -22.39 -13.92
CA ARG A 156 -13.26 -23.21 -13.01
C ARG A 156 -14.69 -23.48 -13.48
N ALA A 157 -15.15 -22.79 -14.54
CA ALA A 157 -16.46 -23.06 -15.13
C ALA A 157 -16.42 -24.43 -15.84
N PRO A 158 -17.22 -25.43 -15.40
CA PRO A 158 -17.31 -26.69 -16.11
C PRO A 158 -18.08 -26.45 -17.42
N GLY A 159 -17.43 -26.72 -18.56
CA GLY A 159 -18.13 -26.82 -19.85
C GLY A 159 -18.34 -25.51 -20.62
N GLY A 160 -17.30 -24.68 -20.77
CA GLY A 160 -17.25 -23.63 -21.80
C GLY A 160 -17.14 -24.19 -23.22
N GLY A 161 -18.08 -25.07 -23.59
CA GLY A 161 -18.26 -25.51 -24.98
C GLY A 161 -18.54 -24.28 -25.84
N ARG A 162 -17.72 -24.10 -26.88
CA ARG A 162 -18.06 -23.29 -28.05
C ARG A 162 -19.46 -23.69 -28.52
N LYS A 163 -20.49 -22.92 -28.16
CA LYS A 163 -21.77 -22.98 -28.87
C LYS A 163 -21.52 -22.40 -30.26
N GLY A 164 -21.71 -23.26 -31.25
CA GLY A 164 -21.25 -23.09 -32.61
C GLY A 164 -21.74 -21.82 -33.27
N LEU A 165 -20.91 -21.37 -34.21
CA LEU A 165 -21.31 -20.59 -35.36
C LEU A 165 -22.52 -21.26 -36.03
N GLY A 166 -23.72 -20.80 -35.68
CA GLY A 166 -24.95 -21.06 -36.42
C GLY A 166 -24.90 -20.27 -37.71
N LYS A 167 -24.36 -20.92 -38.74
CA LYS A 167 -24.44 -20.57 -40.16
C LYS A 167 -25.91 -20.30 -40.52
N GLY A 168 -26.23 -19.08 -40.92
CA GLY A 168 -27.59 -18.66 -41.25
C GLY A 168 -27.63 -17.46 -42.20
N ASP A 169 -26.63 -17.28 -43.06
CA ASP A 169 -26.75 -16.43 -44.24
C ASP A 169 -27.26 -17.29 -45.41
N ALA A 170 -28.53 -17.15 -45.74
CA ALA A 170 -29.08 -17.49 -47.04
C ALA A 170 -30.00 -16.36 -47.51
N LYS A 171 -29.35 -15.34 -48.10
CA LYS A 171 -29.78 -14.54 -49.25
C LYS A 171 -31.19 -13.93 -49.23
N GLY A 172 -31.24 -12.65 -48.86
CA GLY A 172 -32.08 -11.68 -49.56
C GLY A 172 -31.19 -10.76 -50.41
N ALA A 173 -31.51 -10.62 -51.71
CA ALA A 173 -31.12 -9.57 -52.68
C ALA A 173 -30.85 -10.20 -54.07
N GLU A 174 -31.24 -9.68 -55.23
CA GLU A 174 -32.06 -8.53 -55.66
C GLU A 174 -32.05 -8.54 -57.22
N LYS A 175 -33.19 -8.18 -57.86
CA LYS A 175 -33.42 -7.56 -59.21
C LYS A 175 -32.72 -8.05 -60.51
N ARG A 176 -33.52 -8.18 -61.59
CA ARG A 176 -33.59 -7.31 -62.81
C ARG A 176 -34.50 -7.97 -63.88
N GLU A 177 -35.58 -7.31 -64.29
CA GLU A 177 -35.78 -6.62 -65.60
C GLU A 177 -35.88 -7.56 -66.81
N GLU A 178 -37.10 -7.82 -67.29
CA GLU A 178 -37.65 -7.39 -68.60
C GLU A 178 -39.17 -7.59 -68.62
#